data_AF-A0A2D4PGZ9-F1
#
_entry.id   AF-A0A2D4PGZ9-F1
#
_cell.length_a   1.000
_cell.length_b   1.000
_cell.length_c   1.000
_cell.angle_alpha   90.00
_cell.angle_beta   90.00
_cell.angle_gamma   90.00
#
_symmetry.space_group_name_H-M   'P 1'
#
loop_
_entity.id
_entity.type
_entity.pdbx_description
1 polymer ?
#
loop_
_entity_poly.entity_id
_entity_poly.type
_entity_poly.pdbx_seq_one_letter_code
_entity_poly.pdbx_strand_id
1 'polypeptide(L)'
;TQAMVVSCLDYCNALYMGLPAGSTRRLQLVQNAAARVIMGASRYSHITPLLRELHWLPVVFRVRFKVLVTIFKAFHGLGPGYLRDRLLPRSNSQRPVRSHRKGL
;
A
#
# COMPACT_ATOMS: atom_id res chain seq x y z
N THR A 1 -17.56 12.55 8.88
CA THR A 1 -16.23 13.18 8.92
C THR A 1 -15.07 12.18 8.85
N GLN A 2 -15.18 10.99 9.45
CA GLN A 2 -14.19 9.89 9.36
C GLN A 2 -13.76 9.53 7.92
N ALA A 3 -14.73 9.48 6.99
CA ALA A 3 -14.51 8.99 5.63
C ALA A 3 -13.49 9.83 4.84
N MET A 4 -13.52 11.16 4.95
CA MET A 4 -12.61 12.03 4.19
C MET A 4 -11.15 11.89 4.65
N VAL A 5 -10.94 11.76 5.96
CA VAL A 5 -9.59 11.60 6.55
C VAL A 5 -8.97 10.27 6.12
N VAL A 6 -9.76 9.19 6.12
CA VAL A 6 -9.30 7.88 5.64
C VAL A 6 -9.01 7.92 4.14
N SER A 7 -9.87 8.53 3.32
CA SER A 7 -9.63 8.66 1.88
C SER A 7 -8.35 9.44 1.54
N CYS A 8 -8.05 10.54 2.25
CA CYS A 8 -6.80 11.29 2.06
C CYS A 8 -5.57 10.51 2.52
N LEU A 9 -5.66 9.79 3.65
CA LEU A 9 -4.59 8.91 4.12
C LEU A 9 -4.38 7.71 3.18
N ASP A 10 -5.43 7.25 2.51
CA ASP A 10 -5.40 6.07 1.65
C ASP A 10 -5.05 6.36 0.19
N TYR A 11 -5.13 7.63 -0.22
CA TYR A 11 -4.68 8.12 -1.51
C TYR A 11 -3.16 7.94 -1.60
N CYS A 12 -2.70 7.18 -2.58
CA CYS A 12 -1.28 6.89 -2.82
C CYS A 12 -0.58 5.93 -1.86
N ASN A 13 -1.29 5.16 -1.02
CA ASN A 13 -0.66 4.16 -0.14
C ASN A 13 0.30 3.17 -0.84
N ALA A 14 0.01 2.80 -2.10
CA ALA A 14 0.91 1.93 -2.87
C ALA A 14 2.22 2.63 -3.28
N LEU A 15 2.19 3.96 -3.49
CA LEU A 15 3.37 4.77 -3.81
C LEU A 15 4.28 5.01 -2.60
N TYR A 16 3.77 4.78 -1.39
CA TYR A 16 4.60 4.82 -0.18
C TYR A 16 5.49 3.59 -0.01
N MET A 17 5.31 2.57 -0.85
CA MET A 17 6.19 1.40 -0.87
C MET A 17 7.58 1.83 -1.34
N GLY A 18 8.58 1.67 -0.47
CA GLY A 18 9.98 2.04 -0.76
C GLY A 18 10.38 3.45 -0.32
N LEU A 19 9.50 4.22 0.34
CA LEU A 19 9.89 5.51 0.89
C LEU A 19 10.96 5.39 1.99
N PRO A 20 11.91 6.34 2.07
CA PRO A 20 12.86 6.40 3.17
C PRO A 20 12.12 6.60 4.50
N ALA A 21 12.67 6.02 5.57
CA ALA A 21 12.05 6.00 6.90
C ALA A 21 11.62 7.39 7.42
N GLY A 22 12.32 8.45 7.01
CA GLY A 22 11.97 9.84 7.35
C GLY A 22 10.60 10.28 6.81
N SER A 23 10.27 9.93 5.56
CA SER A 23 8.98 10.27 4.94
C SER A 23 7.84 9.46 5.56
N THR A 24 8.09 8.18 5.85
CA THR A 24 7.14 7.30 6.54
C THR A 24 6.84 7.78 7.96
N ARG A 25 7.85 8.31 8.66
CA ARG A 25 7.66 8.91 9.99
C ARG A 25 6.76 10.14 9.93
N ARG A 26 6.91 11.01 8.93
CA ARG A 26 6.03 12.18 8.75
C ARG A 26 4.58 11.76 8.53
N LEU A 27 4.33 10.75 7.71
CA LEU A 27 2.98 10.20 7.51
C LEU A 27 2.39 9.63 8.81
N GLN A 28 3.19 8.92 9.61
CA GLN A 28 2.75 8.42 10.91
C GLN A 28 2.37 9.57 11.86
N LEU A 29 3.12 10.67 11.86
CA LEU A 29 2.79 11.85 12.68
C LEU A 29 1.45 12.46 12.27
N VAL A 30 1.18 12.58 10.96
CA VAL A 30 -0.10 13.08 10.44
C VAL A 30 -1.24 12.15 10.85
N GLN A 31 -1.08 10.83 10.71
CA GLN A 31 -2.08 9.86 11.18
C GLN A 31 -2.34 9.99 12.68
N ASN A 32 -1.27 10.14 13.48
CA ASN A 32 -1.36 10.27 14.93
C ASN A 32 -2.09 11.56 15.34
N ALA A 33 -1.84 12.67 14.63
CA ALA A 33 -2.54 13.92 14.85
C ALA A 33 -4.03 13.79 14.50
N ALA A 34 -4.34 13.19 13.36
CA ALA A 34 -5.72 12.95 12.94
C ALA A 34 -6.50 12.08 13.94
N ALA A 35 -5.90 10.98 14.43
CA ALA A 35 -6.53 10.13 15.44
C ALA A 35 -6.85 10.89 16.73
N ARG A 36 -5.95 11.79 17.18
CA ARG A 36 -6.20 12.63 18.36
C ARG A 36 -7.32 13.62 18.15
N VAL A 37 -7.37 14.28 17.00
CA VAL A 37 -8.44 15.23 16.65
C VAL A 37 -9.80 14.52 16.62
N ILE A 38 -9.84 13.31 16.07
CA ILE A 38 -11.07 12.49 16.02
C ILE A 38 -11.54 12.10 17.42
N MET A 39 -10.63 11.66 18.29
CA MET A 39 -10.98 11.20 19.64
C MET A 39 -11.09 12.32 20.68
N GLY A 40 -10.82 13.57 20.29
CA GLY A 40 -10.72 14.68 21.23
C GLY A 40 -9.65 14.48 22.31
N ALA A 41 -8.61 13.69 22.02
CA ALA A 41 -7.61 13.31 23.00
C ALA A 41 -6.53 14.40 23.17
N SER A 42 -5.98 14.51 24.38
CA SER A 42 -4.87 15.42 24.67
C SER A 42 -3.64 15.18 23.77
N ARG A 43 -2.84 16.23 23.50
CA ARG A 43 -1.62 16.15 22.69
C ARG A 43 -0.65 15.05 23.17
N TYR A 44 -0.59 14.82 24.48
CA TYR A 44 0.32 13.88 25.12
C TYR A 44 -0.31 12.50 25.35
N SER A 45 -1.54 12.27 24.90
CA SER A 45 -2.17 10.97 25.03
C SER A 45 -1.38 9.90 24.29
N HIS A 46 -1.38 8.70 24.87
CA HIS A 46 -0.76 7.54 24.26
C HIS A 46 -1.51 7.19 22.98
N ILE A 47 -0.79 7.05 21.87
CA ILE A 47 -1.41 6.93 20.55
C ILE A 47 -1.91 5.51 20.25
N THR A 48 -1.26 4.49 20.80
CA THR A 48 -1.61 3.08 20.56
C THR A 48 -3.06 2.73 20.94
N PRO A 49 -3.61 3.12 22.11
CA PRO A 49 -5.01 2.84 22.43
C PRO A 49 -5.96 3.58 21.49
N LEU A 50 -5.65 4.81 21.10
CA LEU A 50 -6.47 5.58 20.16
C LEU A 50 -6.53 4.90 18.79
N LEU A 51 -5.38 4.47 18.25
CA LEU A 51 -5.36 3.73 16.99
C LEU A 51 -6.15 2.42 17.09
N ARG A 52 -6.10 1.73 18.24
CA ARG A 52 -6.88 0.52 18.48
C ARG A 52 -8.37 0.80 18.52
N GLU A 53 -8.82 1.85 19.21
CA GLU A 53 -10.23 2.24 19.27
C GLU A 53 -10.77 2.67 17.90
N LEU A 54 -9.95 3.34 17.09
CA LEU A 54 -10.31 3.68 15.70
C LEU A 54 -10.22 2.50 14.72
N HIS A 55 -9.71 1.34 15.15
CA HIS A 55 -9.33 0.23 14.27
C HIS A 55 -8.35 0.64 13.16
N TRP A 56 -7.46 1.59 13.44
CA TRP A 56 -6.47 2.10 12.49
C TRP A 56 -5.13 1.38 12.64
N LEU A 57 -4.64 0.80 11.55
CA LEU A 57 -3.27 0.29 11.48
C LEU A 57 -2.26 1.45 11.32
N PRO A 58 -1.06 1.37 11.94
CA PRO A 58 0.03 2.27 11.62
C PRO A 58 0.34 2.30 10.11
N VAL A 59 0.82 3.44 9.60
CA VAL A 59 1.02 3.69 8.16
C VAL A 59 1.83 2.59 7.49
N VAL A 60 2.92 2.14 8.13
CA VAL A 60 3.79 1.07 7.60
C VAL A 60 2.99 -0.20 7.30
N PHE A 61 2.12 -0.61 8.23
CA PHE A 61 1.32 -1.81 8.06
C PHE A 61 0.19 -1.60 7.05
N ARG A 62 -0.41 -0.40 6.99
CA ARG A 62 -1.40 -0.06 5.95
C ARG A 62 -0.83 -0.20 4.54
N VAL A 63 0.37 0.33 4.31
CA VAL A 63 1.06 0.22 3.02
C VAL A 63 1.30 -1.24 2.65
N ARG A 64 1.88 -2.02 3.57
CA ARG A 64 2.14 -3.46 3.35
C ARG A 64 0.88 -4.24 3.06
N PHE A 65 -0.16 -4.06 3.88
CA PHE A 65 -1.44 -4.73 3.73
C PHE A 65 -2.07 -4.43 2.36
N LYS A 66 -2.08 -3.15 1.94
CA LYS A 66 -2.68 -2.74 0.66
C LYS A 66 -1.93 -3.30 -0.55
N VAL A 67 -0.61 -3.37 -0.48
CA VAL A 67 0.21 -4.05 -1.50
C VAL A 67 -0.13 -5.53 -1.57
N LEU A 68 -0.12 -6.24 -0.44
CA LEU A 68 -0.42 -7.67 -0.39
C LEU A 68 -1.81 -8.00 -0.92
N VAL A 69 -2.83 -7.23 -0.52
CA VAL A 69 -4.20 -7.38 -1.02
C VAL A 69 -4.29 -7.09 -2.51
N THR A 70 -3.55 -6.10 -3.02
CA THR A 70 -3.53 -5.79 -4.46
C THR A 70 -2.93 -6.93 -5.26
N ILE A 71 -1.81 -7.49 -4.78
CA ILE A 71 -1.15 -8.65 -5.39
C ILE A 71 -2.11 -9.85 -5.37
N PHE A 72 -2.69 -10.18 -4.22
CA PHE A 72 -3.67 -11.26 -4.08
C PHE A 72 -4.82 -11.10 -5.07
N LYS A 73 -5.44 -9.92 -5.13
CA LYS A 73 -6.53 -9.64 -6.08
C LYS A 73 -6.10 -9.81 -7.54
N ALA A 74 -4.89 -9.36 -7.89
CA ALA A 74 -4.35 -9.53 -9.24
C ALA A 74 -4.15 -11.01 -9.60
N PHE A 75 -3.65 -11.83 -8.67
CA PHE A 75 -3.50 -13.28 -8.86
C PHE A 75 -4.84 -13.99 -9.06
N HIS A 76 -5.86 -13.62 -8.29
CA HIS A 76 -7.19 -14.23 -8.34
C HIS A 76 -8.12 -13.65 -9.42
N GLY A 77 -7.62 -12.78 -10.31
CA GLY A 77 -8.43 -12.18 -11.38
C GLY A 77 -9.48 -11.16 -10.92
N LEU A 78 -9.43 -10.75 -9.65
CA LEU A 78 -10.29 -9.70 -9.07
C LEU A 78 -9.66 -8.30 -9.22
N GLY A 79 -8.41 -8.23 -9.67
CA GLY A 79 -7.69 -7.00 -9.99
C GLY A 79 -7.67 -6.71 -11.50
N PRO A 80 -7.17 -5.54 -11.90
CA PRO A 80 -7.01 -5.20 -13.31
C PRO A 80 -6.13 -6.21 -14.05
N GLY A 81 -6.57 -6.64 -15.24
CA GLY A 81 -5.87 -7.66 -16.04
C GLY A 81 -4.40 -7.31 -16.32
N TYR A 82 -4.09 -6.02 -16.50
CA TYR A 82 -2.71 -5.56 -16.73
C TYR A 82 -1.77 -5.84 -15.55
N LEU A 83 -2.28 -5.91 -14.30
CA LEU A 83 -1.45 -6.26 -13.14
C LEU A 83 -1.17 -7.75 -13.12
N ARG A 84 -2.18 -8.58 -13.44
CA ARG A 84 -2.01 -10.03 -13.58
C ARG A 84 -0.96 -10.36 -14.64
N ASP A 85 -1.03 -9.70 -15.80
CA ASP A 85 -0.10 -9.92 -16.92
C ASP A 85 1.34 -9.45 -16.63
N ARG A 86 1.53 -8.50 -15.71
CA ARG A 86 2.85 -8.01 -15.29
C ARG A 86 3.43 -8.75 -14.09
N LEU A 87 2.58 -9.26 -13.19
CA LEU A 87 3.00 -9.99 -11.99
C LEU A 87 3.23 -11.48 -12.29
N LEU A 88 2.49 -12.06 -13.23
CA LEU A 88 2.75 -13.41 -13.70
C LEU A 88 3.84 -13.39 -14.77
N PRO A 89 4.89 -14.20 -14.65
CA PRO A 89 5.76 -14.48 -15.77
C PRO A 89 4.89 -14.97 -16.92
N ARG A 90 4.98 -14.33 -18.09
CA ARG A 90 4.37 -14.88 -19.30
C ARG A 90 4.95 -16.27 -19.51
N SER A 91 4.17 -17.31 -19.20
CA SER A 91 4.52 -18.71 -19.46
C SER A 91 4.73 -19.00 -20.94
N ASN A 92 4.30 -18.10 -21.83
CA ASN A 92 4.53 -18.21 -23.26
C ASN A 92 5.51 -17.15 -23.74
N SER A 93 6.80 -17.43 -23.58
CA SER A 93 7.83 -16.89 -24.48
C SER A 93 7.70 -17.58 -25.84
N GLN A 94 6.63 -17.30 -26.58
CA GLN A 94 6.58 -17.47 -28.04
C GLN A 94 7.29 -16.30 -28.75
N ARG A 95 8.02 -15.45 -28.02
CA ARG A 95 8.92 -14.48 -28.64
C ARG A 95 10.22 -15.23 -28.96
N PRO A 96 10.60 -15.39 -30.24
CA PRO A 96 11.90 -15.95 -30.56
C PRO A 96 12.94 -15.06 -29.89
N VAL A 97 13.69 -15.64 -28.96
CA VAL A 97 14.89 -15.01 -28.41
C VAL A 97 15.82 -14.82 -29.61
N ARG A 98 16.39 -13.62 -29.77
CA ARG A 98 17.30 -13.25 -30.87
C ARG A 98 18.54 -14.16 -31.01
N SER A 99 18.69 -15.17 -30.16
CA SER A 99 19.75 -16.18 -30.23
C SER A 99 19.47 -17.33 -31.21
N HIS A 100 18.32 -17.38 -31.88
CA HIS A 100 18.09 -18.33 -32.98
C HIS A 100 18.44 -17.73 -34.35
N ARG A 101 19.72 -17.38 -34.51
CA ARG A 101 20.40 -17.37 -35.81
C ARG A 101 21.63 -18.26 -35.69
N LYS A 102 21.45 -19.55 -35.92
CA LYS A 102 22.53 -20.43 -36.38
C LYS A 102 22.22 -20.77 -37.83
N GLY A 103 23.20 -20.54 -38.72
CA GLY A 103 23.25 -21.16 -40.05
C GLY A 103 23.16 -20.20 -41.23
N LEU A 104 24.29 -19.58 -41.56
CA LEU A 104 24.94 -19.69 -42.88
C LEU A 104 26.44 -19.54 -42.66
#